data_AF-A0A426DFZ5-F1
#
_entry.id   AF-A0A426DFZ5-F1
#
_cell.length_a   1.000
_cell.length_b   1.000
_cell.length_c   1.000
_cell.angle_alpha   90.00
_cell.angle_beta   90.00
_cell.angle_gamma   90.00
#
_symmetry.space_group_name_H-M   'P 1'
#
loop_
_entity.id
_entity.type
_entity.pdbx_description
1 polymer ?
#
loop_
_entity_poly.entity_id
_entity_poly.type
_entity_poly.pdbx_seq_one_letter_code
_entity_poly.pdbx_strand_id
1 'polypeptide(L)'
;MYKTQDQETALLREELSKLLTTLKHNREKVPLDVLKTKYKKGYDTLCVSIKRSASDYAKRTALCGIRIHEDYLDEAAAVINGTIERCGILKLLSKAAFSHQDIDEFDSLIGTLREKILDGLEPFYRKHLGLYITPECLENPDVAPLIYCTANDCVLQDGKWIPLELYKTGSARLQEKCV
;
A
#
# COMPACT_ATOMS: atom_id res chain seq x y z
N MET A 1 0.76 -15.77 6.36
CA MET A 1 -0.12 -14.58 6.42
C MET A 1 -0.33 -13.91 5.06
N TYR A 2 0.65 -13.95 4.12
CA TYR A 2 0.55 -13.28 2.81
C TYR A 2 -0.52 -13.85 1.84
N LYS A 3 -0.73 -15.17 1.79
CA LYS A 3 -1.70 -15.81 0.86
C LYS A 3 -3.13 -15.29 0.97
N THR A 4 -3.60 -15.00 2.19
CA THR A 4 -4.98 -14.51 2.42
C THR A 4 -5.13 -13.06 1.98
N GLN A 5 -4.09 -12.24 2.16
CA GLN A 5 -4.10 -10.83 1.79
C GLN A 5 -4.11 -10.63 0.27
N ASP A 6 -3.39 -11.46 -0.46
CA ASP A 6 -3.38 -11.45 -1.93
C ASP A 6 -4.74 -11.87 -2.51
N GLN A 7 -5.36 -12.89 -1.92
CA GLN A 7 -6.69 -13.36 -2.34
C GLN A 7 -7.77 -12.29 -2.12
N GLU A 8 -7.80 -11.64 -0.96
CA GLU A 8 -8.77 -10.58 -0.71
C GLU A 8 -8.52 -9.33 -1.57
N THR A 9 -7.26 -9.01 -1.88
CA THR A 9 -6.92 -7.91 -2.81
C THR A 9 -7.42 -8.23 -4.22
N ALA A 10 -7.26 -9.48 -4.67
CA ALA A 10 -7.78 -9.93 -5.96
C ALA A 10 -9.31 -9.85 -6.03
N LEU A 11 -10.02 -10.21 -4.96
CA LEU A 11 -11.49 -10.08 -4.87
C LEU A 11 -11.94 -8.61 -4.96
N LEU A 12 -11.23 -7.69 -4.29
CA LEU A 12 -11.53 -6.25 -4.39
C LEU A 12 -11.32 -5.72 -5.81
N ARG A 13 -10.25 -6.14 -6.49
CA ARG A 13 -9.99 -5.78 -7.90
C ARG A 13 -11.08 -6.32 -8.81
N GLU A 14 -11.47 -7.58 -8.64
CA GLU A 14 -12.51 -8.22 -9.44
C GLU A 14 -13.87 -7.50 -9.27
N GLU A 15 -14.25 -7.20 -8.03
CA GLU A 15 -15.47 -6.46 -7.71
C GLU A 15 -15.48 -5.08 -8.36
N LEU A 16 -14.38 -4.32 -8.23
CA LEU A 16 -14.25 -3.01 -8.86
C LEU A 16 -14.38 -3.15 -10.39
N SER A 17 -13.68 -4.10 -10.99
CA SER A 17 -13.72 -4.36 -12.44
C SER A 17 -15.15 -4.64 -12.95
N LYS A 18 -15.93 -5.44 -12.20
CA LYS A 18 -17.34 -5.72 -12.52
C LYS A 18 -18.21 -4.46 -12.46
N LEU A 19 -18.03 -3.65 -11.42
CA LEU A 19 -18.78 -2.40 -11.25
C LEU A 19 -18.43 -1.37 -12.34
N LEU A 20 -17.14 -1.23 -12.69
CA LEU A 20 -16.69 -0.36 -13.77
C LEU A 20 -17.24 -0.81 -15.12
N THR A 21 -17.25 -2.12 -15.39
CA THR A 21 -17.85 -2.69 -16.61
C THR A 21 -19.34 -2.37 -16.69
N THR A 22 -20.06 -2.45 -15.57
CA THR A 22 -21.49 -2.08 -15.51
C THR A 22 -21.69 -0.59 -15.78
N LEU A 23 -20.87 0.28 -15.19
CA LEU A 23 -20.95 1.72 -15.44
C LEU A 23 -20.65 2.05 -16.92
N LYS A 24 -19.63 1.42 -17.49
CA LYS A 24 -19.25 1.59 -18.90
C LYS A 24 -20.42 1.23 -19.82
N HIS A 25 -21.00 0.05 -19.60
CA HIS A 25 -22.16 -0.42 -20.35
C HIS A 25 -23.37 0.53 -20.25
N ASN A 26 -23.65 1.04 -19.05
CA ASN A 26 -24.73 2.00 -18.84
C ASN A 26 -24.50 3.28 -19.63
N ARG A 27 -23.27 3.80 -19.65
CA ARG A 27 -22.93 5.05 -20.35
C ARG A 27 -22.88 4.91 -21.88
N GLU A 28 -22.57 3.72 -22.38
CA GLU A 28 -22.63 3.41 -23.82
C GLU A 28 -24.07 3.34 -24.34
N LYS A 29 -25.00 2.86 -23.51
CA LYS A 29 -26.41 2.65 -23.90
C LYS A 29 -27.35 3.79 -23.54
N VAL A 30 -27.01 4.58 -22.53
CA VAL A 30 -27.90 5.60 -21.96
C VAL A 30 -27.12 6.89 -21.74
N PRO A 31 -27.59 8.03 -22.29
CA PRO A 31 -27.00 9.34 -22.03
C PRO A 31 -26.89 9.65 -20.53
N LEU A 32 -25.84 10.36 -20.15
CA LEU A 32 -25.53 10.61 -18.73
C LEU A 32 -26.61 11.42 -18.01
N ASP A 33 -27.26 12.35 -18.70
CA ASP A 33 -28.38 13.14 -18.17
C ASP A 33 -29.59 12.25 -17.84
N VAL A 34 -29.89 11.27 -18.69
CA VAL A 34 -30.97 10.28 -18.47
C VAL A 34 -30.62 9.36 -17.30
N LEU A 35 -29.36 8.94 -17.18
CA LEU A 35 -28.88 8.14 -16.03
C LEU A 35 -29.04 8.90 -14.71
N LYS A 36 -28.73 10.20 -14.70
CA LYS A 36 -28.83 11.06 -13.50
C LYS A 36 -30.25 11.49 -13.15
N THR A 37 -31.22 11.26 -14.02
CA THR A 37 -32.62 11.64 -13.82
C THR A 37 -33.53 10.42 -13.73
N LYS A 38 -33.89 9.80 -14.87
CA LYS A 38 -34.82 8.66 -14.94
C LYS A 38 -34.32 7.44 -14.18
N TYR A 39 -33.01 7.17 -14.22
CA TYR A 39 -32.38 6.02 -13.55
C TYR A 39 -31.57 6.40 -12.31
N LYS A 40 -31.84 7.59 -11.73
CA LYS A 40 -31.01 8.20 -10.68
C LYS A 40 -30.69 7.26 -9.52
N LYS A 41 -31.68 6.55 -8.97
CA LYS A 41 -31.47 5.65 -7.83
C LYS A 41 -30.46 4.55 -8.13
N GLY A 42 -30.60 3.90 -9.29
CA GLY A 42 -29.68 2.84 -9.72
C GLY A 42 -28.28 3.37 -10.02
N TYR A 43 -28.20 4.50 -10.73
CA TYR A 43 -26.94 5.17 -11.03
C TYR A 43 -26.19 5.62 -9.77
N ASP A 44 -26.88 6.23 -8.82
CA ASP A 44 -26.30 6.69 -7.55
C ASP A 44 -25.81 5.51 -6.71
N THR A 45 -26.60 4.42 -6.65
CA THR A 45 -26.22 3.20 -5.92
C THR A 45 -24.95 2.60 -6.52
N LEU A 46 -24.87 2.48 -7.85
CA LEU A 46 -23.67 2.02 -8.55
C LEU A 46 -22.48 2.93 -8.26
N CYS A 47 -22.66 4.25 -8.28
CA CYS A 47 -21.58 5.19 -7.98
C CYS A 47 -21.08 5.04 -6.53
N VAL A 48 -21.96 4.82 -5.56
CA VAL A 48 -21.57 4.58 -4.17
C VAL A 48 -20.79 3.27 -4.04
N SER A 49 -21.23 2.20 -4.70
CA SER A 49 -20.51 0.93 -4.72
C SER A 49 -19.13 1.06 -5.33
N ILE A 50 -19.00 1.77 -6.46
CA ILE A 50 -17.71 2.04 -7.10
C ILE A 50 -16.82 2.85 -6.15
N LYS A 51 -17.33 3.92 -5.52
CA LYS A 51 -16.52 4.72 -4.56
C LYS A 51 -15.97 3.87 -3.43
N ARG A 52 -16.81 3.01 -2.83
CA ARG A 52 -16.40 2.12 -1.74
C ARG A 52 -15.36 1.11 -2.22
N SER A 53 -15.68 0.34 -3.24
CA SER A 53 -14.79 -0.70 -3.79
C SER A 53 -13.46 -0.13 -4.27
N ALA A 54 -13.47 1.02 -4.96
CA ALA A 54 -12.27 1.72 -5.40
C ALA A 54 -11.40 2.18 -4.23
N SER A 55 -12.01 2.71 -3.16
CA SER A 55 -11.30 3.16 -1.97
C SER A 55 -10.68 1.99 -1.20
N ASP A 56 -11.44 0.91 -1.01
CA ASP A 56 -10.98 -0.29 -0.31
C ASP A 56 -9.82 -0.95 -1.07
N TYR A 57 -9.97 -1.11 -2.39
CA TYR A 57 -8.93 -1.65 -3.25
C TYR A 57 -7.67 -0.77 -3.25
N ALA A 58 -7.81 0.53 -3.50
CA ALA A 58 -6.67 1.44 -3.54
C ALA A 58 -5.94 1.51 -2.20
N LYS A 59 -6.67 1.60 -1.08
CA LYS A 59 -6.08 1.65 0.27
C LYS A 59 -5.26 0.38 0.54
N ARG A 60 -5.84 -0.79 0.26
CA ARG A 60 -5.20 -2.07 0.52
C ARG A 60 -3.94 -2.25 -0.30
N THR A 61 -4.00 -1.93 -1.60
CA THR A 61 -2.89 -2.11 -2.52
C THR A 61 -1.80 -1.07 -2.28
N ALA A 62 -2.15 0.21 -2.12
CA ALA A 62 -1.18 1.28 -1.91
C ALA A 62 -0.39 1.11 -0.61
N LEU A 63 -1.05 0.65 0.47
CA LEU A 63 -0.44 0.50 1.80
C LEU A 63 0.11 -0.90 2.09
N CYS A 64 -0.03 -1.85 1.16
CA CYS A 64 0.36 -3.25 1.37
C CYS A 64 1.81 -3.38 1.87
N GLY A 65 2.04 -4.13 2.96
CA GLY A 65 3.38 -4.40 3.47
C GLY A 65 4.13 -3.20 4.08
N ILE A 66 3.52 -2.01 4.17
CA ILE A 66 4.10 -0.90 4.92
C ILE A 66 3.98 -1.23 6.42
N ARG A 67 5.11 -1.19 7.12
CA ARG A 67 5.19 -1.43 8.57
C ARG A 67 5.44 -0.12 9.29
N ILE A 68 4.66 0.11 10.34
CA ILE A 68 4.78 1.27 11.23
C ILE A 68 4.55 0.76 12.65
N HIS A 69 5.48 1.03 13.55
CA HIS A 69 5.35 0.73 14.97
C HIS A 69 4.32 1.66 15.61
N GLU A 70 3.56 1.16 16.59
CA GLU A 70 2.37 1.83 17.14
C GLU A 70 2.67 3.25 17.67
N ASP A 71 3.80 3.43 18.34
CA ASP A 71 4.27 4.72 18.87
C ASP A 71 4.44 5.82 17.82
N TYR A 72 4.55 5.46 16.54
CA TYR A 72 4.78 6.42 15.45
C TYR A 72 3.61 6.50 14.46
N LEU A 73 2.45 5.90 14.79
CA LEU A 73 1.30 5.87 13.88
C LEU A 73 0.80 7.27 13.51
N ASP A 74 0.74 8.21 14.46
CA ASP A 74 0.26 9.56 14.19
C ASP A 74 1.21 10.34 13.26
N GLU A 75 2.52 10.25 13.50
CA GLU A 75 3.52 10.89 12.63
C GLU A 75 3.50 10.28 11.23
N ALA A 76 3.50 8.95 11.14
CA ALA A 76 3.47 8.26 9.85
C ALA A 76 2.16 8.53 9.09
N ALA A 77 1.02 8.56 9.78
CA ALA A 77 -0.27 8.90 9.18
C ALA A 77 -0.26 10.34 8.63
N ALA A 78 0.35 11.30 9.36
CA ALA A 78 0.51 12.67 8.86
C ALA A 78 1.37 12.72 7.60
N VAL A 79 2.46 11.96 7.54
CA VAL A 79 3.32 11.84 6.36
C VAL A 79 2.57 11.24 5.17
N ILE A 80 1.85 10.13 5.37
CA ILE A 80 1.07 9.45 4.32
C ILE A 80 -0.03 10.38 3.81
N ASN A 81 -0.85 10.94 4.69
CA ASN A 81 -1.97 11.81 4.31
C ASN A 81 -1.47 13.07 3.59
N GLY A 82 -0.42 13.71 4.09
CA GLY A 82 0.18 14.86 3.42
C GLY A 82 0.76 14.52 2.05
N THR A 83 1.32 13.32 1.88
CA THR A 83 1.81 12.84 0.58
C THR A 83 0.66 12.60 -0.40
N ILE A 84 -0.41 11.95 0.05
CA ILE A 84 -1.62 11.72 -0.74
C ILE A 84 -2.23 13.05 -1.21
N GLU A 85 -2.31 14.03 -0.32
CA GLU A 85 -2.84 15.36 -0.63
C GLU A 85 -2.01 16.08 -1.71
N ARG A 86 -0.68 16.08 -1.56
CA ARG A 86 0.22 16.80 -2.48
C ARG A 86 0.38 16.14 -3.84
N CYS A 87 0.30 14.81 -3.92
CA CYS A 87 0.57 14.10 -5.18
C CYS A 87 -0.57 14.20 -6.21
N GLY A 88 -1.79 14.53 -5.78
CA GLY A 88 -2.94 14.73 -6.68
C GLY A 88 -3.51 13.46 -7.32
N ILE A 89 -2.95 12.28 -7.03
CA ILE A 89 -3.31 11.01 -7.69
C ILE A 89 -4.77 10.61 -7.44
N LEU A 90 -5.37 11.01 -6.31
CA LEU A 90 -6.78 10.73 -6.03
C LEU A 90 -7.74 11.27 -7.12
N LYS A 91 -7.41 12.42 -7.72
CA LYS A 91 -8.21 12.99 -8.82
C LYS A 91 -8.10 12.12 -10.09
N LEU A 92 -6.92 11.59 -10.36
CA LEU A 92 -6.68 10.70 -11.50
C LEU A 92 -7.38 9.35 -11.29
N LEU A 93 -7.30 8.78 -10.09
CA LEU A 93 -8.03 7.55 -9.74
C LEU A 93 -9.54 7.73 -9.92
N SER A 94 -10.08 8.88 -9.48
CA SER A 94 -11.49 9.22 -9.71
C SER A 94 -11.82 9.30 -11.19
N LYS A 95 -10.93 9.87 -12.03
CA LYS A 95 -11.11 9.96 -13.48
C LYS A 95 -11.08 8.58 -14.15
N ALA A 96 -10.11 7.74 -13.80
CA ALA A 96 -10.00 6.37 -14.28
C ALA A 96 -11.28 5.57 -13.97
N ALA A 97 -11.78 5.66 -12.73
CA ALA A 97 -13.01 4.96 -12.33
C ALA A 97 -14.28 5.54 -12.99
N PHE A 98 -14.53 6.85 -12.88
CA PHE A 98 -15.82 7.44 -13.23
C PHE A 98 -15.90 8.05 -14.62
N SER A 99 -14.78 8.34 -15.27
CA SER A 99 -14.75 8.90 -16.63
C SER A 99 -14.36 7.86 -17.67
N HIS A 100 -13.26 7.13 -17.45
CA HIS A 100 -12.77 6.15 -18.41
C HIS A 100 -13.31 4.72 -18.15
N GLN A 101 -13.68 4.42 -16.90
CA GLN A 101 -14.08 3.07 -16.44
C GLN A 101 -13.00 2.02 -16.75
N ASP A 102 -11.74 2.38 -16.52
CA ASP A 102 -10.58 1.57 -16.88
C ASP A 102 -9.88 1.06 -15.61
N ILE A 103 -9.89 -0.26 -15.41
CA ILE A 103 -9.27 -0.91 -14.25
C ILE A 103 -7.74 -0.96 -14.35
N ASP A 104 -7.19 -1.04 -15.56
CA ASP A 104 -5.74 -1.14 -15.76
C ASP A 104 -5.10 0.26 -15.60
N GLU A 105 -5.77 1.32 -16.07
CA GLU A 105 -5.40 2.70 -15.72
C GLU A 105 -5.46 2.91 -14.20
N PHE A 106 -6.52 2.40 -13.54
CA PHE A 106 -6.67 2.51 -12.09
C PHE A 106 -5.53 1.80 -11.33
N ASP A 107 -5.14 0.60 -11.76
CA ASP A 107 -4.01 -0.14 -11.19
C ASP A 107 -2.69 0.61 -11.33
N SER A 108 -2.41 1.16 -12.51
CA SER A 108 -1.20 1.95 -12.76
C SER A 108 -1.11 3.17 -11.84
N LEU A 109 -2.24 3.85 -11.63
CA LEU A 109 -2.33 4.99 -10.72
C LEU A 109 -2.17 4.59 -9.25
N ILE A 110 -2.67 3.42 -8.82
CA ILE A 110 -2.41 2.89 -7.48
C ILE A 110 -0.92 2.58 -7.30
N GLY A 111 -0.27 1.98 -8.30
CA GLY A 111 1.18 1.74 -8.28
C GLY A 111 1.96 3.02 -8.08
N THR A 112 1.60 4.06 -8.83
CA THR A 112 2.19 5.41 -8.67
C THR A 112 1.92 5.98 -7.27
N LEU A 113 0.71 5.81 -6.73
CA LEU A 113 0.37 6.28 -5.38
C LEU A 113 1.24 5.60 -4.33
N ARG A 114 1.44 4.29 -4.46
CA ARG A 114 2.29 3.51 -3.59
C ARG A 114 3.73 4.02 -3.60
N GLU A 115 4.31 4.22 -4.77
CA GLU A 115 5.68 4.75 -4.90
C GLU A 115 5.80 6.10 -4.19
N LYS A 116 4.84 7.01 -4.39
CA LYS A 116 4.83 8.31 -3.68
C LYS A 116 4.76 8.16 -2.17
N ILE A 117 3.93 7.24 -1.66
CA ILE A 117 3.84 6.97 -0.22
C ILE A 117 5.16 6.44 0.33
N LEU A 118 5.80 5.50 -0.37
CA LEU A 118 7.09 4.94 0.04
C LEU A 118 8.19 6.02 0.04
N ASP A 119 8.27 6.84 -1.02
CA ASP A 119 9.19 7.98 -1.10
C ASP A 119 8.95 8.98 0.04
N GLY A 120 7.68 9.24 0.38
CA GLY A 120 7.29 10.14 1.45
C GLY A 120 7.65 9.63 2.84
N LEU A 121 7.58 8.32 3.06
CA LEU A 121 7.93 7.67 4.33
C LEU A 121 9.45 7.51 4.53
N GLU A 122 10.23 7.53 3.47
CA GLU A 122 11.68 7.31 3.54
C GLU A 122 12.39 8.32 4.46
N PRO A 123 12.18 9.66 4.38
CA PRO A 123 12.73 10.61 5.35
C PRO A 123 12.25 10.39 6.78
N PHE A 124 11.02 9.90 6.96
CA PHE A 124 10.48 9.57 8.27
C PHE A 124 11.24 8.39 8.88
N TYR A 125 11.43 7.30 8.15
CA TYR A 125 12.22 6.16 8.63
C TYR A 125 13.66 6.54 8.96
N ARG A 126 14.29 7.44 8.18
CA ARG A 126 15.64 7.95 8.46
C ARG A 126 15.77 8.65 9.81
N LYS A 127 14.71 9.29 10.32
CA LYS A 127 14.74 9.94 11.65
C LYS A 127 14.76 8.95 12.80
N HIS A 128 14.35 7.71 12.55
CA HIS A 128 14.18 6.66 13.53
C HIS A 128 15.23 5.55 13.41
N LEU A 129 16.39 5.88 12.85
CA LEU A 129 17.50 4.94 12.71
C LEU A 129 18.27 4.79 14.01
N GLY A 130 18.69 3.55 14.26
CA GLY A 130 19.60 3.15 15.32
C GLY A 130 20.48 2.00 14.87
N LEU A 131 21.20 1.42 15.81
CA LEU A 131 22.05 0.26 15.58
C LEU A 131 21.43 -0.98 16.23
N TYR A 132 21.42 -2.09 15.49
CA TYR A 132 21.13 -3.40 16.03
C TYR A 132 22.44 -4.14 16.29
N ILE A 133 22.78 -4.26 17.57
CA ILE A 133 24.02 -4.88 18.05
C ILE A 133 23.73 -6.33 18.40
N THR A 134 24.40 -7.28 17.74
CA THR A 134 24.35 -8.70 18.10
C THR A 134 25.48 -9.06 19.06
N PRO A 135 25.43 -10.22 19.73
CA PRO A 135 26.57 -10.71 20.51
C PRO A 135 27.87 -10.78 19.69
N GLU A 136 27.80 -11.18 18.41
CA GLU A 136 29.00 -11.24 17.55
C GLU A 136 29.65 -9.86 17.37
N CYS A 137 28.87 -8.78 17.30
CA CYS A 137 29.40 -7.41 17.25
C CYS A 137 30.20 -7.02 18.51
N LEU A 138 29.88 -7.62 19.66
CA LEU A 138 30.55 -7.35 20.92
C LEU A 138 31.82 -8.20 21.09
N GLU A 139 31.82 -9.41 20.51
CA GLU A 139 32.92 -10.37 20.59
C GLU A 139 33.98 -10.15 19.50
N ASN A 140 33.59 -9.64 18.34
CA ASN A 140 34.48 -9.38 17.22
C ASN A 140 34.34 -7.93 16.70
N PRO A 141 35.38 -7.08 16.88
CA PRO A 141 35.34 -5.69 16.45
C PRO A 141 35.27 -5.49 14.93
N ASP A 142 35.59 -6.52 14.12
CA ASP A 142 35.45 -6.48 12.67
C ASP A 142 34.00 -6.68 12.19
N VAL A 143 33.09 -7.09 13.09
CA VAL A 143 31.66 -7.28 12.79
C VAL A 143 30.89 -6.01 13.10
N ALA A 144 30.59 -5.22 12.06
CA ALA A 144 29.79 -4.01 12.20
C ALA A 144 28.32 -4.31 12.59
N PRO A 145 27.68 -3.49 13.45
CA PRO A 145 26.26 -3.61 13.74
C PRO A 145 25.41 -3.25 12.52
N LEU A 146 24.20 -3.81 12.45
CA LEU A 146 23.24 -3.49 11.40
C LEU A 146 22.54 -2.17 11.67
N ILE A 147 22.14 -1.46 10.61
CA ILE A 147 21.23 -0.31 10.75
C ILE A 147 19.84 -0.86 11.05
N TYR A 148 19.19 -0.30 12.06
CA TYR A 148 17.85 -0.65 12.49
C TYR A 148 16.93 0.56 12.46
N CYS A 149 15.65 0.37 12.17
CA CYS A 149 14.65 1.42 12.22
C CYS A 149 13.58 1.09 13.27
N THR A 150 13.51 1.87 14.34
CA THR A 150 12.52 1.69 15.42
C THR A 150 11.10 1.91 14.94
N ALA A 151 10.91 2.70 13.88
CA ALA A 151 9.60 3.03 13.35
C ALA A 151 8.96 1.93 12.50
N ASN A 152 9.70 0.92 12.01
CA ASN A 152 9.13 -0.19 11.24
C ASN A 152 9.57 -1.59 11.71
N ASP A 153 10.44 -1.63 12.72
CA ASP A 153 11.06 -2.83 13.29
C ASP A 153 11.79 -3.68 12.23
N CYS A 154 12.54 -3.01 11.35
CA CYS A 154 13.36 -3.64 10.32
C CYS A 154 14.84 -3.32 10.50
N VAL A 155 15.69 -4.25 10.08
CA VAL A 155 17.13 -4.04 9.89
C VAL A 155 17.45 -3.88 8.40
N LEU A 156 18.44 -3.07 8.07
CA LEU A 156 18.92 -2.90 6.71
C LEU A 156 20.01 -3.95 6.42
N GLN A 157 19.75 -4.82 5.46
CA GLN A 157 20.69 -5.84 5.00
C GLN A 157 20.73 -5.84 3.48
N ASP A 158 21.92 -5.74 2.88
CA ASP A 158 22.13 -5.72 1.43
C ASP A 158 21.24 -4.70 0.70
N GLY A 159 21.06 -3.52 1.31
CA GLY A 159 20.21 -2.43 0.79
C GLY A 159 18.70 -2.70 0.88
N LYS A 160 18.27 -3.75 1.59
CA LYS A 160 16.85 -4.09 1.78
C LYS A 160 16.48 -4.05 3.25
N TRP A 161 15.31 -3.48 3.54
CA TRP A 161 14.70 -3.54 4.86
C TRP A 161 14.13 -4.93 5.12
N ILE A 162 14.70 -5.64 6.09
CA ILE A 162 14.27 -6.97 6.52
C ILE A 162 13.63 -6.84 7.90
N PRO A 163 12.39 -7.31 8.08
CA PRO A 163 11.78 -7.42 9.40
C PRO A 163 12.69 -8.10 10.42
N LEU A 164 12.82 -7.52 11.62
CA LEU A 164 13.74 -8.00 12.64
C LEU A 164 13.47 -9.46 13.03
N GLU A 165 12.20 -9.88 13.06
CA GLU A 165 11.82 -11.25 13.36
C GLU A 165 12.28 -12.26 12.29
N LEU A 166 12.34 -11.84 11.02
CA LEU A 166 12.81 -12.67 9.91
C LEU A 166 14.34 -12.77 9.92
N TYR A 167 15.03 -11.67 10.24
CA TYR A 167 16.47 -11.66 10.43
C TYR A 167 16.90 -12.63 11.54
N LYS A 168 16.27 -12.53 12.72
CA LYS A 168 16.56 -13.41 13.87
C LYS A 168 16.37 -14.89 13.53
N THR A 169 15.27 -15.23 12.84
CA THR A 169 14.99 -16.61 12.42
C THR A 169 15.98 -17.12 11.38
N GLY A 170 16.39 -16.25 10.44
CA GLY A 170 17.39 -16.57 9.43
C GLY A 170 18.77 -16.82 10.04
N SER A 171 19.18 -15.99 11.01
CA SER A 171 20.44 -16.13 11.74
C SER A 171 20.48 -17.43 12.56
N ALA A 172 19.42 -17.74 13.31
CA ALA A 172 19.34 -18.99 14.09
C ALA A 172 19.53 -20.26 13.24
N ARG A 173 18.96 -20.28 12.02
CA ARG A 173 19.12 -21.40 11.07
C ARG A 173 20.52 -21.51 10.46
N LEU A 174 21.30 -20.42 10.44
CA LEU A 174 22.69 -20.44 9.99
C LEU A 174 23.62 -20.94 11.10
N GLN A 175 23.31 -20.59 12.36
CA GLN A 175 24.04 -21.08 13.54
C GLN A 175 23.85 -22.60 13.74
N GLU A 176 22.66 -23.16 13.50
CA GLU A 176 22.41 -24.62 13.59
C GLU A 176 23.10 -25.45 12.51
N LYS A 177 23.49 -24.86 11.38
CA LYS A 177 24.16 -25.58 10.28
C LYS A 177 25.68 -25.67 10.43
N CYS A 178 26.26 -24.97 11.41
CA CYS A 178 27.70 -24.95 11.66
C CYS A 178 28.13 -25.80 12.87
N VAL A 179 27.26 -26.70 13.36
CA VAL A 179 27.54 -27.65 14.44
C VAL A 179 27.65 -29.08 13.90
#